data_AF-A0A388SM38-F1
#
_entry.id   AF-A0A388SM38-F1
#
_cell.length_a   1.000
_cell.length_b   1.000
_cell.length_c   1.000
_cell.angle_alpha   90.00
_cell.angle_beta   90.00
_cell.angle_gamma   90.00
#
_symmetry.space_group_name_H-M   'P 1'
#
loop_
_entity.id
_entity.type
_entity.pdbx_description
1 polymer ?
#
loop_
_entity_poly.entity_id
_entity_poly.type
_entity_poly.pdbx_seq_one_letter_code
_entity_poly.pdbx_strand_id
1 'polypeptide(L)'
;MNAYRRGFRRPPAAALADAALLWGVAAVIAWLGWSGNYGMFLNPRFLWLSLLAGAALAVLGVAALLRDDAGPRPVPLRRALLLGLLACVTLTATVDWWGAGAAMPGAVTGQLGGGAAGLPVTASPTGPARSMPPGTAVGPDMRPDARPDARYDDPDAFAGPSDGWEATGKPGPFDDAPVASGGEDELGPRATYAGTDYVRINVAELFLLERRNRPEELEGRYVFRGAVTRHAALDARQSVAVFRVSLYCCLADATAGGFVVRPGAQEPAGKRPADGGAVSSGSVTSSAPSGSGSSGAAHAAQPTPGQAKPGAAGTAQAAPAWPVPAQPVPASRDILAGLRDGQWVEVYGRLTREKLPAKLARLAPREVFSGSLNPGWVFTADAIRLIPPPGDPFIFQWREAEPYLW
;
A
#
# COMPACT_ATOMS: atom_id res chain seq x y z
N MET A 1 2.89 14.78 -67.34
CA MET A 1 2.74 15.37 -65.99
C MET A 1 3.37 14.46 -64.92
N ASN A 2 4.70 14.31 -64.85
CA ASN A 2 5.33 13.42 -63.84
C ASN A 2 6.75 13.87 -63.39
N ALA A 3 7.04 15.17 -63.43
CA ALA A 3 8.40 15.69 -63.19
C ALA A 3 8.61 16.36 -61.81
N TYR A 4 7.67 16.25 -60.87
CA TYR A 4 7.73 17.01 -59.61
C TYR A 4 7.60 16.18 -58.33
N ARG A 5 8.24 15.00 -58.29
CA ARG A 5 8.58 14.33 -57.02
C ARG A 5 10.09 14.32 -56.82
N ARG A 6 10.71 15.50 -56.73
CA ARG A 6 12.02 15.59 -56.05
C ARG A 6 11.78 15.24 -54.59
N GLY A 7 12.13 14.01 -54.24
CA GLY A 7 12.05 13.52 -52.88
C GLY A 7 12.94 14.38 -51.98
N PHE A 8 12.33 15.13 -51.07
CA PHE A 8 13.03 15.61 -49.88
C PHE A 8 13.60 14.38 -49.16
N ARG A 9 14.91 14.17 -49.28
CA ARG A 9 15.68 13.29 -48.41
C ARG A 9 15.61 13.87 -47.00
N ARG A 10 15.48 13.01 -45.99
CA ARG A 10 15.54 13.49 -44.61
C ARG A 10 16.97 13.99 -44.34
N PRO A 11 17.14 15.10 -43.61
CA PRO A 11 18.46 15.45 -43.13
C PRO A 11 18.94 14.30 -42.21
N PRO A 12 20.17 13.81 -42.35
CA PRO A 12 20.70 12.71 -41.55
C PRO A 12 20.59 12.97 -40.04
N ALA A 13 20.63 14.24 -39.63
CA ALA A 13 20.40 14.67 -38.24
C ALA A 13 19.05 14.22 -37.66
N ALA A 14 17.99 14.17 -38.46
CA ALA A 14 16.66 13.77 -37.97
C ALA A 14 16.57 12.26 -37.69
N ALA A 15 17.29 11.42 -38.45
CA ALA A 15 17.36 9.98 -38.19
C ALA A 15 18.19 9.70 -36.93
N LEU A 16 19.30 10.42 -36.76
CA LEU A 16 20.12 10.34 -35.55
C LEU A 16 19.35 10.77 -34.30
N ALA A 17 18.55 11.83 -34.37
CA ALA A 17 17.72 12.28 -33.26
C ALA A 17 16.66 11.24 -32.86
N ASP A 18 15.94 10.66 -33.84
CA ASP A 18 14.94 9.61 -33.58
C ASP A 18 15.60 8.36 -32.96
N ALA A 19 16.78 7.95 -33.44
CA ALA A 19 17.52 6.82 -32.89
C ALA A 19 18.02 7.09 -31.46
N ALA A 20 18.59 8.27 -31.22
CA ALA A 20 19.04 8.68 -29.89
C ALA A 20 17.89 8.73 -28.88
N LEU A 21 16.70 9.15 -29.31
CA LEU A 21 15.48 9.15 -28.51
C LEU A 21 15.11 7.73 -28.03
N LEU A 22 15.02 6.80 -28.97
CA LEU A 22 14.64 5.42 -28.71
C LEU A 22 15.66 4.71 -27.81
N TRP A 23 16.95 4.95 -28.06
CA TRP A 23 18.03 4.43 -27.22
C TRP A 23 18.05 5.06 -25.83
N GLY A 24 17.75 6.36 -25.71
CA GLY A 24 17.64 7.03 -24.41
C GLY A 24 16.56 6.41 -23.54
N VAL A 25 15.35 6.19 -24.08
CA VAL A 25 14.26 5.51 -23.36
C VAL A 25 14.63 4.07 -23.01
N ALA A 26 15.21 3.32 -23.97
CA ALA A 26 15.65 1.94 -23.72
C ALA A 26 16.69 1.86 -22.59
N ALA A 27 17.65 2.78 -22.56
CA ALA A 27 18.69 2.85 -21.54
C ALA A 27 18.11 3.16 -20.15
N VAL A 28 17.14 4.07 -20.05
CA VAL A 28 16.44 4.36 -18.78
C VAL A 28 15.70 3.13 -18.26
N ILE A 29 14.98 2.41 -19.13
CA ILE A 29 14.26 1.18 -18.75
C ILE A 29 15.25 0.10 -18.28
N ALA A 30 16.35 -0.10 -19.00
CA ALA A 30 17.38 -1.06 -18.62
C ALA A 30 18.07 -0.68 -17.30
N TRP A 31 18.36 0.61 -17.10
CA TRP A 31 18.94 1.13 -15.88
C TRP A 31 18.00 0.94 -14.67
N LEU A 32 16.70 1.23 -14.83
CA LEU A 32 15.71 0.98 -13.79
C LEU A 32 15.69 -0.50 -13.38
N GLY A 33 15.66 -1.40 -14.36
CA GLY A 33 15.70 -2.85 -14.13
C GLY A 33 16.98 -3.33 -13.43
N TRP A 34 18.14 -2.74 -13.76
CA TRP A 34 19.42 -3.08 -13.15
C TRP A 34 19.56 -2.52 -11.73
N SER A 35 19.12 -1.28 -11.50
CA SER A 35 19.41 -0.51 -10.28
C SER A 35 18.87 -1.12 -8.98
N GLY A 36 18.04 -2.16 -9.06
CA GLY A 36 17.29 -2.70 -7.91
C GLY A 36 16.11 -1.83 -7.50
N ASN A 37 16.01 -0.59 -8.01
CA ASN A 37 14.92 0.34 -7.73
C ASN A 37 13.67 0.10 -8.59
N TYR A 38 13.69 -0.87 -9.52
CA TYR A 38 12.55 -1.15 -10.38
C TYR A 38 11.26 -1.38 -9.58
N GLY A 39 11.32 -2.15 -8.49
CA GLY A 39 10.18 -2.43 -7.61
C GLY A 39 9.58 -1.20 -6.91
N MET A 40 10.34 -0.10 -6.85
CA MET A 40 9.88 1.17 -6.26
C MET A 40 8.94 1.92 -7.22
N PHE A 41 9.16 1.80 -8.53
CA PHE A 41 8.41 2.55 -9.54
C PHE A 41 7.37 1.69 -10.25
N LEU A 42 7.68 0.41 -10.45
CA LEU A 42 6.92 -0.52 -11.26
C LEU A 42 6.79 -1.86 -10.54
N ASN A 43 5.77 -2.62 -10.88
CA ASN A 43 5.54 -3.93 -10.26
C ASN A 43 6.65 -4.92 -10.66
N PRO A 44 7.43 -5.50 -9.72
CA PRO A 44 8.58 -6.35 -10.03
C PRO A 44 8.23 -7.58 -10.88
N ARG A 45 6.98 -8.04 -10.86
CA ARG A 45 6.50 -9.14 -11.72
C ARG A 45 6.59 -8.81 -13.21
N PHE A 46 6.46 -7.54 -13.58
CA PHE A 46 6.53 -7.08 -14.97
C PHE A 46 7.94 -6.63 -15.39
N LEU A 47 8.96 -6.85 -14.55
CA LEU A 47 10.35 -6.49 -14.87
C LEU A 47 10.79 -7.03 -16.23
N TRP A 48 10.52 -8.32 -16.50
CA TRP A 48 10.88 -8.95 -17.76
C TRP A 48 10.16 -8.29 -18.95
N LEU A 49 8.89 -7.90 -18.79
CA LEU A 49 8.10 -7.25 -19.83
C LEU A 49 8.63 -5.84 -20.12
N SER A 50 8.99 -5.08 -19.07
CA SER A 50 9.63 -3.78 -19.23
C SER A 50 10.99 -3.91 -19.93
N LEU A 51 11.82 -4.88 -19.54
CA LEU A 51 13.10 -5.12 -20.20
C LEU A 51 12.93 -5.51 -21.68
N LEU A 52 11.93 -6.33 -22.02
CA LEU A 52 11.60 -6.64 -23.41
C LEU A 52 11.16 -5.40 -24.20
N ALA A 53 10.35 -4.52 -23.59
CA ALA A 53 9.97 -3.26 -24.21
C ALA A 53 11.19 -2.35 -24.46
N GLY A 54 12.10 -2.25 -23.48
CA GLY A 54 13.37 -1.56 -23.62
C GLY A 54 14.23 -2.13 -24.76
N ALA A 55 14.35 -3.45 -24.84
CA ALA A 55 15.06 -4.13 -25.93
C ALA A 55 14.42 -3.88 -27.30
N ALA A 56 13.09 -3.92 -27.39
CA ALA A 56 12.37 -3.62 -28.63
C ALA A 56 12.60 -2.17 -29.09
N LEU A 57 12.60 -1.20 -28.17
CA LEU A 57 12.94 0.19 -28.46
C LEU A 57 14.39 0.34 -28.95
N ALA A 58 15.34 -0.38 -28.36
CA ALA A 58 16.73 -0.39 -28.81
C ALA A 58 16.87 -0.90 -30.26
N VAL A 59 16.19 -2.02 -30.57
CA VAL A 59 16.14 -2.60 -31.93
C VAL A 59 15.50 -1.63 -32.92
N LEU A 60 14.41 -0.96 -32.54
CA LEU A 60 13.77 0.07 -33.38
C LEU A 60 14.71 1.27 -33.63
N GLY A 61 15.52 1.66 -32.65
CA GLY A 61 16.56 2.68 -32.81
C GLY A 61 17.62 2.27 -33.85
N VAL A 62 18.10 1.02 -33.79
CA VAL A 62 19.03 0.48 -34.80
C VAL A 62 18.36 0.43 -36.19
N ALA A 63 17.13 -0.07 -36.27
CA ALA A 63 16.38 -0.14 -37.53
C ALA A 63 16.10 1.24 -38.13
N ALA A 64 15.98 2.28 -37.30
CA ALA A 64 15.85 3.66 -37.76
C ALA A 64 17.13 4.20 -38.39
N LEU A 65 18.31 3.75 -37.93
CA LEU A 65 19.60 4.08 -38.54
C LEU A 65 19.86 3.32 -39.84
N LEU A 66 19.39 2.06 -39.93
CA LEU A 66 19.59 1.19 -41.10
C LEU A 66 18.55 1.41 -42.22
N ARG A 67 17.49 2.18 -41.96
CA ARG A 67 16.45 2.44 -42.96
C ARG A 67 16.97 3.40 -44.03
N ASP A 68 17.30 2.84 -45.19
CA ASP A 68 17.54 3.61 -46.40
C ASP A 68 16.29 4.45 -46.79
N ASP A 69 16.53 5.67 -47.28
CA ASP A 69 15.56 6.75 -47.55
C ASP A 69 14.40 6.43 -48.53
N ALA A 70 14.22 5.18 -48.95
CA ALA A 70 13.33 4.80 -50.05
C ALA A 70 11.86 4.55 -49.65
N GLY A 71 11.48 4.67 -48.38
CA GLY A 71 10.13 4.34 -47.88
C GLY A 71 9.12 5.50 -47.85
N PRO A 72 7.80 5.23 -48.01
CA PRO A 72 6.74 6.24 -47.84
C PRO A 72 6.77 6.86 -46.43
N ARG A 73 6.72 8.19 -46.40
CA ARG A 73 7.00 9.03 -45.22
C ARG A 73 6.00 8.78 -44.07
N PRO A 74 6.45 8.51 -42.84
CA PRO A 74 5.60 8.68 -41.67
C PRO A 74 5.43 10.17 -41.34
N VAL A 75 4.18 10.55 -41.07
CA VAL A 75 3.65 11.91 -40.86
C VAL A 75 4.41 12.68 -39.76
N PRO A 76 4.73 13.98 -39.98
CA PRO A 76 5.50 14.83 -39.05
C PRO A 76 4.87 14.98 -37.65
N LEU A 77 3.55 14.81 -37.54
CA LEU A 77 2.82 14.87 -36.27
C LEU A 77 3.30 13.81 -35.26
N ARG A 78 3.56 12.57 -35.73
CA ARG A 78 3.99 11.47 -34.87
C ARG A 78 5.38 11.72 -34.26
N ARG A 79 6.25 12.41 -34.99
CA ARG A 79 7.57 12.84 -34.50
C ARG A 79 7.50 13.94 -33.46
N ALA A 80 6.66 14.95 -33.69
CA ALA A 80 6.45 16.03 -32.72
C ALA A 80 5.90 15.47 -31.39
N LEU A 81 4.97 14.50 -31.47
CA LEU A 81 4.40 13.82 -30.30
C LEU A 81 5.46 13.04 -29.52
N LEU A 82 6.32 12.26 -30.19
CA LEU A 82 7.38 11.48 -29.53
C LEU A 82 8.46 12.37 -28.89
N LEU A 83 8.89 13.43 -29.59
CA LEU A 83 9.85 14.39 -29.05
C LEU A 83 9.28 15.18 -27.87
N GLY A 84 8.01 15.59 -27.94
CA GLY A 84 7.32 16.23 -26.83
C GLY A 84 7.21 15.32 -25.61
N LEU A 85 6.89 14.03 -25.82
CA LEU A 85 6.76 13.04 -24.75
C LEU A 85 8.10 12.75 -24.09
N LEU A 86 9.20 12.62 -24.85
CA LEU A 86 10.54 12.48 -24.26
C LEU A 86 10.97 13.75 -23.52
N ALA A 87 10.80 14.94 -24.11
CA ALA A 87 11.15 16.19 -23.46
C ALA A 87 10.43 16.32 -22.11
N CYS A 88 9.15 15.95 -22.06
CA CYS A 88 8.36 15.92 -20.83
C CYS A 88 8.94 14.93 -19.80
N VAL A 89 9.24 13.69 -20.20
CA VAL A 89 9.85 12.67 -19.33
C VAL A 89 11.23 13.09 -18.81
N THR A 90 12.07 13.72 -19.64
CA THR A 90 13.38 14.23 -19.21
C THR A 90 13.24 15.43 -18.28
N LEU A 91 12.28 16.32 -18.53
CA LEU A 91 11.99 17.45 -17.64
C LEU A 91 11.52 16.96 -16.28
N THR A 92 10.59 16.01 -16.21
CA THR A 92 10.14 15.45 -14.92
C THR A 92 11.27 14.74 -14.18
N ALA A 93 12.10 13.97 -14.88
CA ALA A 93 13.25 13.28 -14.25
C ALA A 93 14.32 14.26 -13.71
N THR A 94 14.55 15.39 -14.39
CA THR A 94 15.52 16.40 -13.93
C THR A 94 14.98 17.31 -12.83
N VAL A 95 13.68 17.61 -12.81
CA VAL A 95 13.06 18.45 -11.78
C VAL A 95 13.03 17.72 -10.43
N ASP A 96 12.78 16.42 -10.41
CA ASP A 96 12.86 15.62 -9.17
C ASP A 96 14.30 15.52 -8.64
N TRP A 97 15.31 15.52 -9.54
CA TRP A 97 16.72 15.50 -9.16
C TRP A 97 17.22 16.84 -8.60
N TRP A 98 16.73 17.97 -9.12
CA TRP A 98 17.13 19.30 -8.65
C TRP A 98 16.34 19.78 -7.42
N GLY A 99 15.12 19.29 -7.21
CA GLY A 99 14.32 19.56 -6.01
C GLY A 99 14.86 18.91 -4.73
N ALA A 100 15.64 17.84 -4.83
CA ALA A 100 16.22 17.13 -3.68
C ALA A 100 17.54 17.74 -3.16
N GLY A 101 18.10 18.75 -3.83
CA GLY A 101 19.41 19.36 -3.50
C GLY A 101 19.36 20.63 -2.65
N ALA A 102 18.19 21.21 -2.40
CA ALA A 102 18.07 22.37 -1.51
C ALA A 102 18.06 21.89 -0.05
N ALA A 103 19.22 22.00 0.59
CA ALA A 103 19.49 21.66 1.98
C ALA A 103 18.37 22.10 2.94
N MET A 104 17.65 21.13 3.50
CA MET A 104 17.05 21.26 4.83
C MET A 104 18.16 21.00 5.85
N PRO A 105 18.56 21.99 6.69
CA PRO A 105 19.52 21.73 7.74
C PRO A 105 18.85 20.83 8.80
N GLY A 106 19.25 19.56 8.85
CA GLY A 106 18.83 18.65 9.93
C GLY A 106 18.63 17.18 9.58
N ALA A 107 18.83 16.74 8.33
CA ALA A 107 18.71 15.31 8.00
C ALA A 107 20.05 14.59 8.23
N VAL A 108 20.13 13.85 9.35
CA VAL A 108 21.17 12.85 9.59
C VAL A 108 20.95 11.70 8.61
N THR A 109 21.76 11.63 7.56
CA THR A 109 21.80 10.48 6.65
C THR A 109 22.59 9.36 7.32
N GLY A 110 21.87 8.38 7.88
CA GLY A 110 22.44 7.10 8.29
C GLY A 110 22.85 6.30 7.05
N GLN A 111 24.15 6.17 6.84
CA GLN A 111 24.77 5.38 5.79
C GLN A 111 24.58 3.88 6.07
N LEU A 112 23.82 3.18 5.22
CA LEU A 112 23.75 1.72 5.22
C LEU A 112 25.09 1.17 4.69
N GLY A 113 25.91 0.67 5.62
CA GLY A 113 27.20 0.06 5.33
C GLY A 113 27.04 -1.25 4.57
N GLY A 114 27.71 -1.32 3.41
CA GLY A 114 28.15 -2.59 2.84
C GLY A 114 29.24 -3.21 3.71
N GLY A 115 29.10 -4.49 4.02
CA GLY A 115 30.11 -5.29 4.72
C GLY A 115 30.07 -6.72 4.20
N ALA A 116 31.08 -7.08 3.41
CA ALA A 116 31.39 -8.44 3.01
C ALA A 116 32.37 -9.06 4.01
N ALA A 117 32.10 -10.29 4.46
CA ALA A 117 33.10 -11.31 4.79
C ALA A 117 32.39 -12.66 4.96
N GLY A 118 32.82 -13.65 4.17
CA GLY A 118 32.19 -14.96 4.08
C GLY A 118 32.56 -15.91 5.23
N LEU A 119 31.71 -16.93 5.39
CA LEU A 119 32.07 -18.21 5.97
C LEU A 119 31.49 -19.32 5.07
N PRO A 120 32.20 -20.46 4.94
CA PRO A 120 31.87 -21.48 3.96
C PRO A 120 30.71 -22.36 4.45
N VAL A 121 29.67 -22.49 3.63
CA VAL A 121 28.67 -23.56 3.80
C VAL A 121 29.14 -24.77 3.01
N THR A 122 29.40 -25.86 3.75
CA THR A 122 29.67 -27.20 3.24
C THR A 122 28.44 -27.74 2.51
N ALA A 123 28.56 -27.91 1.20
CA ALA A 123 27.60 -28.68 0.41
C ALA A 123 27.92 -30.18 0.51
N SER A 124 26.89 -31.01 0.63
CA SER A 124 26.95 -32.38 0.13
C SER A 124 25.62 -32.74 -0.55
N PRO A 125 25.67 -33.56 -1.62
CA PRO A 125 24.66 -33.60 -2.66
C PRO A 125 23.75 -34.83 -2.54
N THR A 126 22.54 -34.79 -3.12
CA THR A 126 21.99 -35.78 -4.07
C THR A 126 20.47 -35.62 -4.22
N GLY A 127 20.01 -35.44 -5.45
CA GLY A 127 18.59 -35.52 -5.83
C GLY A 127 18.41 -35.19 -7.32
N PRO A 128 17.86 -36.09 -8.15
CA PRO A 128 17.91 -35.96 -9.61
C PRO A 128 16.92 -34.92 -10.14
N ALA A 129 17.43 -34.04 -11.00
CA ALA A 129 16.63 -33.12 -11.80
C ALA A 129 15.82 -33.90 -12.86
N ARG A 130 14.49 -33.79 -12.82
CA ARG A 130 13.60 -34.19 -13.92
C ARG A 130 13.49 -33.03 -14.90
N SER A 131 13.98 -33.24 -16.12
CA SER A 131 13.70 -32.41 -17.28
C SER A 131 12.27 -32.66 -17.79
N MET A 132 11.46 -31.61 -17.92
CA MET A 132 10.23 -31.64 -18.71
C MET A 132 10.48 -31.00 -20.08
N PRO A 133 9.91 -31.54 -21.18
CA PRO A 133 10.05 -30.95 -22.50
C PRO A 133 9.15 -29.71 -22.68
N PRO A 134 9.47 -28.80 -23.62
CA PRO A 134 8.64 -27.64 -23.91
C PRO A 134 7.38 -28.07 -24.67
N GLY A 135 6.21 -27.87 -24.06
CA GLY A 135 4.91 -27.99 -24.72
C GLY A 135 4.57 -26.72 -25.52
N THR A 136 4.12 -26.92 -26.76
CA THR A 136 3.59 -25.89 -27.66
C THR A 136 2.24 -25.37 -27.18
N ALA A 137 2.13 -24.08 -26.89
CA ALA A 137 0.86 -23.41 -26.65
C ALA A 137 0.20 -23.07 -28.00
N VAL A 138 -0.96 -23.69 -28.26
CA VAL A 138 -1.89 -23.31 -29.33
C VAL A 138 -2.87 -22.30 -28.74
N GLY A 139 -2.93 -21.08 -29.30
CA GLY A 139 -3.90 -20.05 -28.88
C GLY A 139 -5.32 -20.36 -29.40
N PRO A 140 -6.38 -19.90 -28.71
CA PRO A 140 -7.75 -20.14 -29.14
C PRO A 140 -8.14 -19.26 -30.33
N ASP A 141 -8.91 -19.87 -31.24
CA ASP A 141 -9.50 -19.27 -32.43
C ASP A 141 -10.38 -18.04 -32.11
N MET A 142 -10.13 -16.92 -32.80
CA MET A 142 -11.07 -15.80 -32.86
C MET A 142 -12.24 -16.15 -33.79
N ARG A 143 -13.47 -16.15 -33.26
CA ARG A 143 -14.70 -16.30 -34.06
C ARG A 143 -15.08 -14.98 -34.77
N PRO A 144 -15.63 -15.02 -36.00
CA PRO A 144 -15.90 -13.85 -36.83
C PRO A 144 -17.27 -13.18 -36.60
N ASP A 145 -17.98 -13.45 -35.50
CA ASP A 145 -19.40 -13.10 -35.36
C ASP A 145 -19.69 -11.71 -34.73
N ALA A 146 -18.79 -10.73 -34.88
CA ALA A 146 -19.02 -9.38 -34.38
C ALA A 146 -20.11 -8.66 -35.21
N ARG A 147 -21.24 -8.34 -34.55
CA ARG A 147 -22.38 -7.63 -35.15
C ARG A 147 -21.97 -6.22 -35.64
N PRO A 148 -22.18 -5.86 -36.92
CA PRO A 148 -21.68 -4.61 -37.51
C PRO A 148 -22.48 -3.34 -37.13
N ASP A 149 -23.46 -3.44 -36.23
CA ASP A 149 -24.45 -2.39 -35.93
C ASP A 149 -24.42 -1.85 -34.49
N ALA A 150 -23.44 -2.25 -33.67
CA ALA A 150 -23.30 -1.72 -32.31
C ALA A 150 -22.92 -0.22 -32.31
N ARG A 151 -23.77 0.62 -31.70
CA ARG A 151 -23.51 2.06 -31.50
C ARG A 151 -22.74 2.27 -30.19
N TYR A 152 -21.83 3.25 -30.19
CA TYR A 152 -20.93 3.55 -29.07
C TYR A 152 -21.65 3.96 -27.77
N ASP A 153 -22.90 4.41 -27.86
CA ASP A 153 -23.68 4.90 -26.71
C ASP A 153 -24.60 3.83 -26.07
N ASP A 154 -24.49 2.57 -26.48
CA ASP A 154 -25.23 1.46 -25.88
C ASP A 154 -24.42 0.84 -24.73
N PRO A 155 -24.82 1.03 -23.45
CA PRO A 155 -24.09 0.49 -22.32
C PRO A 155 -24.07 -1.03 -22.28
N ASP A 156 -25.00 -1.69 -22.99
CA ASP A 156 -25.10 -3.15 -23.06
C ASP A 156 -24.27 -3.72 -24.22
N ALA A 157 -23.78 -2.90 -25.16
CA ALA A 157 -22.95 -3.35 -26.28
C ALA A 157 -21.54 -3.78 -25.87
N PHE A 158 -21.08 -3.39 -24.68
CA PHE A 158 -19.82 -3.83 -24.07
C PHE A 158 -20.03 -4.85 -22.93
N ALA A 159 -21.27 -5.11 -22.54
CA ALA A 159 -21.61 -6.23 -21.68
C ALA A 159 -21.57 -7.50 -22.54
N GLY A 160 -20.36 -8.03 -22.75
CA GLY A 160 -20.20 -9.39 -23.24
C GLY A 160 -21.01 -10.36 -22.37
N PRO A 161 -21.41 -11.53 -22.90
CA PRO A 161 -21.97 -12.59 -22.07
C PRO A 161 -21.07 -12.74 -20.85
N SER A 162 -21.64 -12.80 -19.64
CA SER A 162 -20.86 -13.00 -18.41
C SER A 162 -19.97 -14.23 -18.64
N ASP A 163 -18.70 -13.99 -18.93
CA ASP A 163 -17.74 -15.04 -19.22
C ASP A 163 -17.81 -16.00 -18.03
N GLY A 164 -18.02 -17.29 -18.32
CA GLY A 164 -18.25 -18.34 -17.31
C GLY A 164 -17.06 -18.64 -16.39
N TRP A 165 -16.16 -17.67 -16.17
CA TRP A 165 -15.05 -17.76 -15.25
C TRP A 165 -15.51 -17.76 -13.78
N GLU A 166 -16.67 -17.17 -13.46
CA GLU A 166 -17.23 -17.16 -12.09
C GLU A 166 -17.92 -18.48 -11.70
N ALA A 167 -18.19 -19.40 -12.64
CA ALA A 167 -18.99 -20.60 -12.36
C ALA A 167 -18.18 -21.90 -12.14
N THR A 168 -16.87 -21.90 -12.39
CA THR A 168 -16.02 -23.07 -12.08
C THR A 168 -15.16 -22.77 -10.87
N GLY A 169 -15.57 -23.28 -9.71
CA GLY A 169 -14.84 -23.23 -8.44
C GLY A 169 -13.51 -23.97 -8.44
N LYS A 170 -12.63 -23.66 -9.39
CA LYS A 170 -11.23 -24.05 -9.36
C LYS A 170 -10.47 -22.93 -8.64
N PRO A 171 -9.82 -23.22 -7.49
CA PRO A 171 -8.90 -22.26 -6.87
C PRO A 171 -7.86 -21.82 -7.90
N GLY A 172 -7.62 -20.52 -7.96
CA GLY A 172 -6.59 -19.96 -8.80
C GLY A 172 -5.22 -20.43 -8.33
N PRO A 173 -4.18 -20.37 -9.18
CA PRO A 173 -2.82 -20.82 -8.85
C PRO A 173 -2.12 -20.05 -7.71
N PHE A 174 -2.85 -19.18 -7.00
CA PHE A 174 -2.40 -18.43 -5.82
C PHE A 174 -3.18 -18.77 -4.55
N ASP A 175 -4.23 -19.60 -4.61
CA ASP A 175 -5.07 -19.95 -3.45
C ASP A 175 -4.45 -21.07 -2.58
N ASP A 176 -3.38 -21.74 -3.03
CA ASP A 176 -2.79 -22.91 -2.38
C ASP A 176 -1.45 -22.64 -1.67
N ALA A 177 -1.01 -21.38 -1.54
CA ALA A 177 0.15 -21.10 -0.69
C ALA A 177 -0.25 -21.34 0.77
N PRO A 178 0.40 -22.27 1.51
CA PRO A 178 0.06 -22.51 2.90
C PRO A 178 0.38 -21.24 3.70
N VAL A 179 -0.66 -20.47 3.99
CA VAL A 179 -0.59 -19.36 4.95
C VAL A 179 -0.17 -19.97 6.27
N ALA A 180 0.93 -19.48 6.86
CA ALA A 180 1.41 -19.98 8.14
C ALA A 180 0.25 -19.96 9.15
N SER A 181 0.00 -21.11 9.78
CA SER A 181 -1.19 -21.43 10.59
C SER A 181 -1.23 -20.72 11.97
N GLY A 182 -0.86 -19.45 11.99
CA GLY A 182 -1.06 -18.49 13.08
C GLY A 182 -1.12 -17.05 12.56
N GLY A 183 -1.45 -16.90 11.27
CA GLY A 183 -1.53 -15.65 10.54
C GLY A 183 -2.86 -14.92 10.76
N GLU A 184 -2.88 -13.64 10.44
CA GLU A 184 -3.95 -12.66 10.71
C GLU A 184 -5.35 -13.06 10.22
N ASP A 185 -5.45 -14.06 9.34
CA ASP A 185 -6.69 -14.64 8.81
C ASP A 185 -7.52 -15.40 9.87
N GLU A 186 -6.92 -15.76 11.01
CA GLU A 186 -7.62 -16.49 12.09
C GLU A 186 -8.55 -15.58 12.93
N LEU A 187 -8.48 -14.25 12.76
CA LEU A 187 -9.25 -13.29 13.55
C LEU A 187 -10.74 -13.19 13.17
N GLY A 188 -11.17 -13.88 12.11
CA GLY A 188 -12.56 -13.88 11.62
C GLY A 188 -13.03 -12.52 11.07
N PRO A 189 -14.26 -12.42 10.54
CA PRO A 189 -14.79 -11.17 9.96
C PRO A 189 -15.28 -10.16 11.00
N ARG A 190 -15.34 -10.54 12.28
CA ARG A 190 -15.90 -9.72 13.36
C ARG A 190 -14.97 -9.68 14.55
N ALA A 191 -15.03 -8.58 15.30
CA ALA A 191 -14.35 -8.42 16.58
C ALA A 191 -15.36 -7.95 17.63
N THR A 192 -15.25 -8.47 18.85
CA THR A 192 -16.16 -8.09 19.94
C THR A 192 -15.42 -7.23 20.97
N TYR A 193 -16.00 -6.10 21.34
CA TYR A 193 -15.51 -5.23 22.41
C TYR A 193 -16.68 -4.73 23.27
N ALA A 194 -16.56 -4.86 24.59
CA ALA A 194 -17.60 -4.47 25.56
C ALA A 194 -18.99 -5.06 25.22
N GLY A 195 -19.03 -6.31 24.74
CA GLY A 195 -20.28 -7.00 24.34
C GLY A 195 -20.91 -6.48 23.04
N THR A 196 -20.20 -5.61 22.31
CA THR A 196 -20.63 -5.08 21.01
C THR A 196 -19.78 -5.68 19.90
N ASP A 197 -20.42 -6.12 18.82
CA ASP A 197 -19.75 -6.65 17.64
C ASP A 197 -19.41 -5.54 16.64
N TYR A 198 -18.19 -5.62 16.11
CA TYR A 198 -17.64 -4.73 15.11
C TYR A 198 -17.24 -5.55 13.89
N VAL A 199 -17.57 -5.05 12.70
CA VAL A 199 -17.14 -5.65 11.44
C VAL A 199 -15.70 -5.24 11.17
N ARG A 200 -14.82 -6.23 10.99
CA ARG A 200 -13.44 -5.98 10.55
C ARG A 200 -13.47 -5.52 9.10
N ILE A 201 -12.86 -4.38 8.82
CA ILE A 201 -12.85 -3.78 7.49
C ILE A 201 -11.53 -3.07 7.24
N ASN A 202 -11.02 -3.10 6.01
CA ASN A 202 -9.87 -2.28 5.65
C ASN A 202 -10.26 -0.83 5.32
N VAL A 203 -9.27 0.07 5.33
CA VAL A 203 -9.53 1.50 5.13
C VAL A 203 -10.10 1.78 3.73
N ALA A 204 -9.65 1.09 2.69
CA ALA A 204 -10.13 1.30 1.32
C ALA A 204 -11.61 0.91 1.16
N GLU A 205 -12.02 -0.22 1.74
CA GLU A 205 -13.42 -0.66 1.78
C GLU A 205 -14.30 0.32 2.55
N LEU A 206 -13.78 0.94 3.61
CA LEU A 206 -14.50 1.98 4.36
C LEU A 206 -14.74 3.25 3.51
N PHE A 207 -13.85 3.59 2.59
CA PHE A 207 -14.10 4.64 1.57
C PHE A 207 -15.14 4.20 0.54
N LEU A 208 -15.19 2.92 0.16
CA LEU A 208 -16.21 2.42 -0.76
C LEU A 208 -17.60 2.47 -0.12
N LEU A 209 -17.71 2.16 1.17
CA LEU A 209 -18.95 2.33 1.94
C LEU A 209 -19.47 3.75 1.87
N GLU A 210 -18.59 4.72 2.10
CA GLU A 210 -18.91 6.14 1.99
C GLU A 210 -19.44 6.52 0.61
N ARG A 211 -18.75 6.07 -0.45
CA ARG A 211 -19.11 6.36 -1.83
C ARG A 211 -20.48 5.77 -2.22
N ARG A 212 -20.82 4.60 -1.69
CA ARG A 212 -22.14 3.98 -1.89
C ARG A 212 -23.26 4.71 -1.18
N ASN A 213 -22.94 5.42 -0.09
CA ASN A 213 -23.87 6.26 0.67
C ASN A 213 -25.14 5.50 1.09
N ARG A 214 -24.98 4.27 1.58
CA ARG A 214 -26.05 3.43 2.12
C ARG A 214 -26.18 3.67 3.63
N PRO A 215 -27.25 4.33 4.12
CA PRO A 215 -27.36 4.75 5.51
C PRO A 215 -27.21 3.60 6.51
N GLU A 216 -27.82 2.44 6.22
CA GLU A 216 -27.77 1.25 7.06
C GLU A 216 -26.36 0.68 7.22
N GLU A 217 -25.54 0.75 6.17
CA GLU A 217 -24.14 0.33 6.23
C GLU A 217 -23.31 1.40 6.96
N LEU A 218 -23.55 2.69 6.70
CA LEU A 218 -22.81 3.80 7.32
C LEU A 218 -23.04 3.95 8.83
N GLU A 219 -24.20 3.51 9.32
CA GLU A 219 -24.53 3.43 10.76
C GLU A 219 -23.89 2.22 11.46
N GLY A 220 -23.28 1.31 10.70
CA GLY A 220 -22.59 0.12 11.20
C GLY A 220 -21.43 0.43 12.14
N ARG A 221 -21.05 -0.60 12.90
CA ARG A 221 -19.89 -0.58 13.78
C ARG A 221 -18.75 -1.33 13.14
N TYR A 222 -17.60 -0.66 13.05
CA TYR A 222 -16.45 -1.13 12.31
C TYR A 222 -15.22 -1.13 13.20
N VAL A 223 -14.30 -2.03 12.90
CA VAL A 223 -12.93 -1.93 13.35
C VAL A 223 -12.04 -1.88 12.13
N PHE A 224 -11.03 -1.01 12.12
CA PHE A 224 -9.99 -0.99 11.10
C PHE A 224 -8.62 -0.77 11.74
N ARG A 225 -7.56 -1.15 11.02
CA ARG A 225 -6.17 -0.95 11.44
C ARG A 225 -5.45 0.09 10.60
N GLY A 226 -4.54 0.83 11.21
CA GLY A 226 -3.67 1.77 10.50
C GLY A 226 -2.59 2.40 11.38
N ALA A 227 -1.68 3.12 10.73
CA ALA A 227 -0.65 3.90 11.36
C ALA A 227 -1.17 5.29 11.73
N VAL A 228 -0.86 5.73 12.95
CA VAL A 228 -1.21 7.06 13.45
C VAL A 228 -0.35 8.12 12.76
N THR A 229 -0.97 9.22 12.35
CA THR A 229 -0.29 10.45 11.93
C THR A 229 -0.73 11.61 12.83
N ARG A 230 0.25 12.28 13.45
CA ARG A 230 0.04 13.43 14.33
C ARG A 230 0.09 14.74 13.54
N HIS A 231 -0.78 15.67 13.88
CA HIS A 231 -0.83 16.98 13.24
C HIS A 231 -1.40 18.02 14.21
N ALA A 232 -0.73 19.16 14.35
CA ALA A 232 -1.06 20.16 15.37
C ALA A 232 -2.54 20.63 15.34
N ALA A 233 -3.13 20.76 14.14
CA ALA A 233 -4.53 21.15 14.01
C ALA A 233 -5.53 20.03 14.37
N LEU A 234 -5.14 18.77 14.31
CA LEU A 234 -5.93 17.63 14.82
C LEU A 234 -5.73 17.48 16.33
N ASP A 235 -4.51 17.69 16.82
CA ASP A 235 -4.18 17.67 18.26
C ASP A 235 -4.99 18.74 19.03
N ALA A 236 -5.10 19.94 18.48
CA ALA A 236 -5.95 21.01 19.04
C ALA A 236 -7.43 20.63 19.13
N ARG A 237 -7.86 19.63 18.34
CA ARG A 237 -9.21 19.04 18.34
C ARG A 237 -9.28 17.70 19.07
N GLN A 238 -8.22 17.32 19.79
CA GLN A 238 -8.11 16.06 20.52
C GLN A 238 -8.40 14.84 19.63
N SER A 239 -7.91 14.92 18.39
CA SER A 239 -8.11 13.92 17.34
C SER A 239 -6.75 13.55 16.75
N VAL A 240 -6.67 12.39 16.11
CA VAL A 240 -5.49 11.96 15.34
C VAL A 240 -5.93 11.55 13.94
N ALA A 241 -5.00 11.46 13.00
CA ALA A 241 -5.26 10.78 11.73
C ALA A 241 -4.79 9.33 11.83
N VAL A 242 -5.53 8.39 11.25
CA VAL A 242 -5.10 7.01 11.10
C VAL A 242 -5.16 6.63 9.63
N PHE A 243 -4.03 6.21 9.08
CA PHE A 243 -3.85 5.91 7.67
C PHE A 243 -3.49 4.45 7.44
N ARG A 244 -3.84 3.95 6.27
CA ARG A 244 -3.25 2.73 5.72
C ARG A 244 -2.94 2.94 4.25
N VAL A 245 -1.82 2.37 3.80
CA VAL A 245 -1.35 2.53 2.43
C VAL A 245 -2.04 1.47 1.56
N SER A 246 -2.72 1.93 0.53
CA SER A 246 -3.28 1.07 -0.52
C SER A 246 -2.33 1.07 -1.71
N LEU A 247 -1.98 -0.14 -2.17
CA LEU A 247 -1.20 -0.36 -3.38
C LEU A 247 -2.14 -0.88 -4.47
N TYR A 248 -2.38 -0.07 -5.49
CA TYR A 248 -3.23 -0.46 -6.61
C TYR A 248 -2.47 -1.36 -7.60
N CYS A 249 -1.32 -0.91 -8.09
CA CYS A 249 -0.55 -1.67 -9.07
C CYS A 249 0.97 -1.68 -8.81
N CYS A 250 1.52 -0.62 -8.24
CA CYS A 250 2.93 -0.50 -7.84
C CYS A 250 3.09 0.49 -6.68
N LEU A 251 4.30 0.56 -6.11
CA LEU A 251 4.63 1.51 -5.04
C LEU A 251 4.56 2.98 -5.52
N ALA A 252 4.73 3.26 -6.82
CA ALA A 252 4.51 4.60 -7.37
C ALA A 252 3.04 5.04 -7.29
N ASP A 253 2.11 4.09 -7.32
CA ASP A 253 0.67 4.32 -7.13
C ASP A 253 0.23 4.08 -5.68
N ALA A 254 1.18 4.08 -4.74
CA ALA A 254 0.87 4.00 -3.32
C ALA A 254 0.10 5.25 -2.89
N THR A 255 -1.13 5.04 -2.43
CA THR A 255 -1.95 6.11 -1.85
C THR A 255 -2.31 5.75 -0.42
N ALA A 256 -2.12 6.68 0.51
CA ALA A 256 -2.56 6.51 1.88
C ALA A 256 -4.00 7.02 2.03
N GLY A 257 -4.94 6.10 2.21
CA GLY A 257 -6.29 6.43 2.66
C GLY A 257 -6.32 6.51 4.18
N GLY A 258 -7.08 7.46 4.74
CA GLY A 258 -7.23 7.56 6.19
C GLY A 258 -8.48 8.29 6.65
N PHE A 259 -8.71 8.21 7.94
CA PHE A 259 -9.80 8.91 8.64
C PHE A 259 -9.23 9.72 9.80
N VAL A 260 -9.85 10.86 10.08
CA VAL A 260 -9.68 11.51 11.39
C VAL A 260 -10.37 10.63 12.41
N VAL A 261 -9.66 10.30 13.48
CA VAL A 261 -10.15 9.52 14.60
C VAL A 261 -10.29 10.43 15.81
N ARG A 262 -11.48 10.44 16.40
CA ARG A 262 -11.82 11.22 17.60
C ARG A 262 -12.39 10.29 18.68
N PRO A 263 -12.34 10.69 19.95
CA PRO A 263 -12.95 9.88 21.00
C PRO A 263 -14.46 9.93 20.87
N GLY A 264 -15.10 8.77 21.04
CA GLY A 264 -16.53 8.65 21.16
C GLY A 264 -17.03 9.32 22.42
N ALA A 265 -18.22 9.92 22.34
CA ALA A 265 -18.96 10.22 23.55
C ALA A 265 -19.21 8.88 24.22
N GLN A 266 -18.59 8.66 25.38
CA GLN A 266 -18.79 7.46 26.16
C GLN A 266 -20.29 7.39 26.45
N GLU A 267 -21.01 6.51 25.77
CA GLU A 267 -22.40 6.28 26.11
C GLU A 267 -22.40 5.85 27.58
N PRO A 268 -23.11 6.57 28.46
CA PRO A 268 -23.11 6.23 29.87
C PRO A 268 -23.57 4.78 29.98
N ALA A 269 -22.70 3.92 30.52
CA ALA A 269 -22.78 2.46 30.51
C ALA A 269 -23.98 1.87 31.29
N GLY A 270 -25.07 2.61 31.45
CA GLY A 270 -26.16 2.31 32.37
C GLY A 270 -27.56 2.34 31.78
N LYS A 271 -27.76 2.65 30.48
CA LYS A 271 -29.11 2.53 29.88
C LYS A 271 -29.22 1.25 29.06
N ARG A 272 -29.17 0.12 29.77
CA ARG A 272 -29.62 -1.17 29.24
C ARG A 272 -31.05 -0.94 28.71
N PRO A 273 -31.37 -1.25 27.45
CA PRO A 273 -32.75 -1.20 26.99
C PRO A 273 -33.58 -2.03 27.96
N ALA A 274 -34.62 -1.41 28.50
CA ALA A 274 -35.52 -2.01 29.47
C ALA A 274 -36.42 -3.02 28.76
N ASP A 275 -35.82 -4.10 28.25
CA ASP A 275 -36.56 -5.23 27.72
C ASP A 275 -36.70 -6.25 28.84
N GLY A 276 -37.96 -6.42 29.24
CA GLY A 276 -38.39 -7.27 30.33
C GLY A 276 -38.06 -8.73 30.10
N GLY A 277 -37.23 -9.28 30.98
CA GLY A 277 -37.00 -10.70 31.12
C GLY A 277 -36.54 -10.97 32.54
N ALA A 278 -37.48 -11.38 33.40
CA ALA A 278 -37.18 -11.80 34.76
C ALA A 278 -36.25 -13.02 34.71
N VAL A 279 -34.97 -12.81 35.04
CA VAL A 279 -34.04 -13.90 35.35
C VAL A 279 -33.52 -13.68 36.76
N SER A 280 -34.03 -14.54 37.63
CA SER A 280 -33.59 -14.90 38.98
C SER A 280 -32.16 -14.46 39.35
N SER A 281 -32.08 -13.58 40.35
CA SER A 281 -30.86 -13.19 41.06
C SER A 281 -30.25 -14.38 41.81
N GLY A 282 -29.15 -14.94 41.28
CA GLY A 282 -28.21 -15.77 42.01
C GLY A 282 -27.12 -14.89 42.64
N SER A 283 -27.19 -14.69 43.95
CA SER A 283 -26.19 -14.00 44.76
C SER A 283 -24.88 -14.82 44.78
N VAL A 284 -23.81 -14.31 44.17
CA VAL A 284 -22.44 -14.82 44.38
C VAL A 284 -21.65 -13.76 45.15
N THR A 285 -21.46 -14.01 46.44
CA THR A 285 -20.53 -13.27 47.30
C THR A 285 -19.12 -13.85 47.10
N SER A 286 -18.23 -13.06 46.50
CA SER A 286 -16.81 -13.40 46.35
C SER A 286 -16.02 -12.73 47.47
N SER A 287 -15.64 -13.50 48.48
CA SER A 287 -14.73 -13.11 49.55
C SER A 287 -13.28 -13.10 49.05
N ALA A 288 -12.58 -11.99 49.23
CA ALA A 288 -11.14 -11.89 49.01
C ALA A 288 -10.36 -12.39 50.24
N PRO A 289 -9.24 -13.11 50.08
CA PRO A 289 -8.27 -13.27 51.16
C PRO A 289 -7.17 -12.20 51.04
N SER A 290 -7.07 -11.42 52.10
CA SER A 290 -5.94 -10.58 52.47
C SER A 290 -4.74 -11.45 52.87
N GLY A 291 -3.62 -11.30 52.17
CA GLY A 291 -2.34 -11.95 52.49
C GLY A 291 -1.25 -10.91 52.71
N SER A 292 -0.84 -10.75 53.96
CA SER A 292 0.31 -9.99 54.43
C SER A 292 1.58 -10.87 54.50
N GLY A 293 2.72 -10.36 54.06
CA GLY A 293 4.06 -10.94 54.31
C GLY A 293 5.13 -10.06 53.70
N SER A 294 5.77 -9.19 54.48
CA SER A 294 7.02 -9.40 55.25
C SER A 294 8.31 -9.26 54.43
N SER A 295 9.07 -8.25 54.83
CA SER A 295 10.44 -7.86 54.51
C SER A 295 11.47 -8.99 54.37
N GLY A 296 12.38 -8.82 53.42
CA GLY A 296 13.68 -9.52 53.37
C GLY A 296 14.71 -8.66 52.64
N ALA A 297 15.65 -8.09 53.40
CA ALA A 297 16.83 -7.38 52.90
C ALA A 297 17.98 -8.38 52.72
N ALA A 298 18.75 -8.29 51.62
CA ALA A 298 20.15 -8.73 51.58
C ALA A 298 20.89 -8.26 50.31
N HIS A 299 22.06 -7.69 50.58
CA HIS A 299 23.32 -7.68 49.84
C HIS A 299 23.47 -7.00 48.48
N ALA A 300 24.10 -5.82 48.59
CA ALA A 300 24.94 -5.19 47.60
C ALA A 300 26.12 -6.07 47.16
N ALA A 301 26.35 -6.13 45.85
CA ALA A 301 27.62 -6.51 45.25
C ALA A 301 28.03 -5.42 44.25
N GLN A 302 29.20 -4.81 44.49
CA GLN A 302 29.86 -3.88 43.56
C GLN A 302 30.36 -4.64 42.32
N PRO A 303 30.36 -4.02 41.13
CA PRO A 303 31.28 -4.38 40.07
C PRO A 303 32.44 -3.38 39.96
N THR A 304 33.61 -3.99 39.82
CA THR A 304 34.96 -3.49 39.56
C THR A 304 35.05 -2.54 38.35
N PRO A 305 35.92 -1.51 38.39
CA PRO A 305 36.17 -0.63 37.25
C PRO A 305 37.27 -1.20 36.35
N GLY A 306 37.03 -1.20 35.03
CA GLY A 306 38.10 -1.28 34.04
C GLY A 306 37.79 -2.15 32.83
N GLN A 307 37.27 -1.52 31.77
CA GLN A 307 37.71 -1.82 30.40
C GLN A 307 37.22 -0.73 29.43
N ALA A 308 38.14 -0.30 28.57
CA ALA A 308 37.98 0.81 27.64
C ALA A 308 37.28 0.39 26.33
N LYS A 309 36.34 1.25 25.92
CA LYS A 309 35.86 1.66 24.58
C LYS A 309 36.25 0.82 23.34
N PRO A 310 35.26 0.55 22.46
CA PRO A 310 35.31 1.17 21.13
C PRO A 310 33.94 1.58 20.53
N GLY A 311 33.96 2.65 19.74
CA GLY A 311 33.09 2.86 18.57
C GLY A 311 31.62 3.20 18.79
N ALA A 312 31.26 4.48 18.69
CA ALA A 312 29.88 4.95 18.61
C ALA A 312 29.22 4.49 17.29
N ALA A 313 28.48 3.39 17.35
CA ALA A 313 27.42 3.08 16.39
C ALA A 313 26.15 3.82 16.83
N GLY A 314 25.48 4.50 15.90
CA GLY A 314 24.23 5.21 16.17
C GLY A 314 23.19 4.23 16.68
N THR A 315 22.88 4.30 17.97
CA THR A 315 21.76 3.58 18.57
C THR A 315 20.49 4.16 17.97
N ALA A 316 19.86 3.42 17.05
CA ALA A 316 18.43 3.49 16.86
C ALA A 316 17.82 3.36 18.26
N GLN A 317 17.28 4.46 18.77
CA GLN A 317 16.76 4.55 20.11
C GLN A 317 15.62 3.54 20.20
N ALA A 318 15.87 2.43 20.90
CA ALA A 318 14.88 1.38 21.12
C ALA A 318 13.62 2.07 21.62
N ALA A 319 12.55 1.98 20.82
CA ALA A 319 11.29 2.63 21.16
C ALA A 319 10.92 2.19 22.58
N PRO A 320 10.63 3.13 23.50
CA PRO A 320 10.27 2.76 24.87
C PRO A 320 9.10 1.78 24.78
N ALA A 321 9.34 0.58 25.33
CA ALA A 321 8.40 -0.51 25.38
C ALA A 321 7.23 -0.09 26.27
N TRP A 322 6.28 0.64 25.70
CA TRP A 322 4.96 0.71 26.28
C TRP A 322 4.45 -0.73 26.27
N PRO A 323 4.04 -1.31 27.41
CA PRO A 323 3.36 -2.60 27.39
C PRO A 323 2.14 -2.38 26.50
N VAL A 324 2.18 -2.98 25.31
CA VAL A 324 1.07 -2.94 24.34
C VAL A 324 -0.09 -3.62 25.08
N PRO A 325 -1.13 -2.89 25.51
CA PRO A 325 -2.25 -3.53 26.17
C PRO A 325 -2.82 -4.54 25.18
N ALA A 326 -2.81 -5.81 25.56
CA ALA A 326 -3.31 -6.88 24.70
C ALA A 326 -4.79 -6.69 24.36
N GLN A 327 -5.52 -5.94 25.18
CA GLN A 327 -6.95 -5.68 25.07
C GLN A 327 -7.23 -4.25 24.57
N PRO A 328 -8.29 -4.05 23.76
CA PRO A 328 -8.76 -2.72 23.43
C PRO A 328 -9.12 -1.94 24.70
N VAL A 329 -8.77 -0.65 24.74
CA VAL A 329 -9.13 0.26 25.83
C VAL A 329 -10.14 1.30 25.34
N PRO A 330 -11.03 1.82 26.20
CA PRO A 330 -11.96 2.87 25.82
C PRO A 330 -11.24 4.05 25.20
N ALA A 331 -11.71 4.51 24.04
CA ALA A 331 -11.13 5.65 23.37
C ALA A 331 -11.43 6.93 24.17
N SER A 332 -10.40 7.51 24.79
CA SER A 332 -10.50 8.78 25.49
C SER A 332 -9.59 9.83 24.85
N ARG A 333 -9.82 11.09 25.22
CA ARG A 333 -8.97 12.22 24.81
C ARG A 333 -7.51 11.98 25.21
N ASP A 334 -7.28 11.46 26.41
CA ASP A 334 -5.93 11.20 26.92
C ASP A 334 -5.25 10.04 26.20
N ILE A 335 -6.01 8.97 25.88
CA ILE A 335 -5.48 7.84 25.11
C ILE A 335 -5.07 8.31 23.71
N LEU A 336 -5.93 9.05 23.01
CA LEU A 336 -5.62 9.60 21.68
C LEU A 336 -4.45 10.58 21.71
N ALA A 337 -4.40 11.47 22.71
CA ALA A 337 -3.30 12.41 22.89
C ALA A 337 -1.96 11.71 23.15
N GLY A 338 -1.98 10.52 23.75
CA GLY A 338 -0.79 9.70 24.00
C GLY A 338 -0.26 8.90 22.80
N LEU A 339 -1.02 8.77 21.71
CA LEU A 339 -0.59 7.99 20.54
C LEU A 339 0.56 8.68 19.78
N ARG A 340 1.60 7.95 19.40
CA ARG A 340 2.75 8.54 18.68
C ARG A 340 2.57 8.45 17.16
N ASP A 341 3.25 9.34 16.44
CA ASP A 341 3.37 9.26 14.98
C ASP A 341 3.99 7.91 14.58
N GLY A 342 3.43 7.25 13.56
CA GLY A 342 3.84 5.92 13.08
C GLY A 342 3.38 4.74 13.94
N GLN A 343 2.73 4.99 15.08
CA GLN A 343 2.23 3.91 15.94
C GLN A 343 1.03 3.21 15.31
N TRP A 344 1.03 1.87 15.32
CA TRP A 344 -0.06 1.09 14.76
C TRP A 344 -1.17 0.84 15.78
N VAL A 345 -2.40 1.01 15.32
CA VAL A 345 -3.60 0.87 16.14
C VAL A 345 -4.70 0.14 15.38
N GLU A 346 -5.53 -0.61 16.13
CA GLU A 346 -6.90 -0.91 15.73
C GLU A 346 -7.84 0.11 16.36
N VAL A 347 -8.77 0.62 15.55
CA VAL A 347 -9.75 1.62 15.97
C VAL A 347 -11.13 1.01 15.84
N TYR A 348 -11.81 0.80 16.96
CA TYR A 348 -13.18 0.30 17.05
C TYR A 348 -14.11 1.49 17.12
N GLY A 349 -15.16 1.54 16.32
CA GLY A 349 -16.07 2.68 16.34
C GLY A 349 -17.07 2.71 15.19
N ARG A 350 -17.47 3.92 14.81
CA ARG A 350 -18.43 4.18 13.74
C ARG A 350 -18.06 5.41 12.94
N LEU A 351 -18.52 5.45 11.69
CA LEU A 351 -18.44 6.64 10.86
C LEU A 351 -19.42 7.70 11.37
N THR A 352 -19.01 8.95 11.37
CA THR A 352 -19.88 10.09 11.66
C THR A 352 -19.68 11.17 10.62
N ARG A 353 -20.78 11.63 10.02
CA ARG A 353 -20.73 12.64 8.97
C ARG A 353 -20.29 13.96 9.56
N GLU A 354 -19.13 14.43 9.11
CA GLU A 354 -18.54 15.69 9.55
C GLU A 354 -17.59 16.19 8.47
N LYS A 355 -17.86 17.40 7.98
CA LYS A 355 -17.04 17.99 6.92
C LYS A 355 -15.71 18.46 7.48
N LEU A 356 -14.63 17.88 6.98
CA LEU A 356 -13.28 18.26 7.35
C LEU A 356 -12.83 19.51 6.57
N PRO A 357 -12.05 20.41 7.21
CA PRO A 357 -11.41 21.51 6.50
C PRO A 357 -10.55 21.00 5.33
N ALA A 358 -10.61 21.66 4.17
CA ALA A 358 -9.92 21.22 2.96
C ALA A 358 -8.39 21.04 3.13
N LYS A 359 -7.77 21.82 4.04
CA LYS A 359 -6.35 21.68 4.38
C LYS A 359 -6.06 20.35 5.10
N LEU A 360 -6.96 19.90 5.97
CA LEU A 360 -6.83 18.62 6.67
C LEU A 360 -7.16 17.43 5.77
N ALA A 361 -8.12 17.58 4.84
CA ALA A 361 -8.44 16.52 3.88
C ALA A 361 -7.24 16.09 3.01
N ARG A 362 -6.26 16.99 2.80
CA ARG A 362 -5.03 16.74 2.05
C ARG A 362 -3.85 16.31 2.92
N LEU A 363 -4.08 16.01 4.20
CA LEU A 363 -3.02 15.50 5.06
C LEU A 363 -2.58 14.12 4.53
N ALA A 364 -1.27 13.90 4.47
CA ALA A 364 -0.66 12.64 4.08
C ALA A 364 0.41 12.24 5.11
N PRO A 365 0.65 10.93 5.33
CA PRO A 365 1.81 10.47 6.10
C PRO A 365 3.11 10.95 5.47
N ARG A 366 4.15 11.21 6.28
CA ARG A 366 5.44 11.77 5.81
C ARG A 366 6.15 10.91 4.76
N GLU A 367 5.92 9.61 4.79
CA GLU A 367 6.64 8.62 3.96
C GLU A 367 5.88 8.22 2.70
N VAL A 368 4.68 8.77 2.47
CA VAL A 368 3.85 8.39 1.34
C VAL A 368 3.71 9.57 0.38
N PHE A 369 3.91 9.31 -0.90
CA PHE A 369 3.87 10.33 -1.95
C PHE A 369 2.51 11.04 -2.04
N SER A 370 1.42 10.30 -1.83
CA SER A 370 0.06 10.82 -1.88
C SER A 370 -0.78 10.22 -0.75
N GLY A 371 -1.51 11.07 -0.04
CA GLY A 371 -2.44 10.65 1.00
C GLY A 371 -3.63 11.58 1.09
N SER A 372 -4.76 11.06 1.54
CA SER A 372 -5.94 11.86 1.80
C SER A 372 -6.73 11.34 2.98
N LEU A 373 -7.24 12.27 3.78
CA LEU A 373 -8.27 11.98 4.76
C LEU A 373 -9.63 12.11 4.09
N ASN A 374 -10.58 11.27 4.50
CA ASN A 374 -11.96 11.39 4.05
C ASN A 374 -12.49 12.81 4.33
N PRO A 375 -12.98 13.58 3.34
CA PRO A 375 -13.37 14.98 3.56
C PRO A 375 -14.76 15.15 4.20
N GLY A 376 -15.60 14.11 4.18
CA GLY A 376 -16.99 14.17 4.62
C GLY A 376 -17.29 13.42 5.92
N TRP A 377 -16.33 12.62 6.40
CA TRP A 377 -16.53 11.69 7.49
C TRP A 377 -15.35 11.65 8.46
N VAL A 378 -15.70 11.51 9.72
CA VAL A 378 -14.78 11.32 10.84
C VAL A 378 -15.12 9.97 11.49
N PHE A 379 -14.11 9.24 11.94
CA PHE A 379 -14.30 8.01 12.67
C PHE A 379 -14.38 8.29 14.17
N THR A 380 -15.54 8.03 14.76
CA THR A 380 -15.78 8.22 16.19
C THR A 380 -15.45 6.90 16.89
N ALA A 381 -14.33 6.86 17.61
CA ALA A 381 -13.80 5.65 18.22
C ALA A 381 -14.48 5.34 19.56
N ASP A 382 -14.93 4.11 19.72
CA ASP A 382 -15.38 3.55 20.99
C ASP A 382 -14.21 2.96 21.79
N ALA A 383 -13.26 2.33 21.08
CA ALA A 383 -12.08 1.70 21.66
C ALA A 383 -10.85 1.81 20.74
N ILE A 384 -9.67 1.75 21.33
CA ILE A 384 -8.40 1.70 20.62
C ILE A 384 -7.58 0.55 21.19
N ARG A 385 -6.98 -0.25 20.30
CA ARG A 385 -6.00 -1.27 20.68
C ARG A 385 -4.68 -0.95 20.01
N LEU A 386 -3.61 -0.87 20.79
CA LEU A 386 -2.26 -0.80 20.22
C LEU A 386 -1.92 -2.17 19.63
N ILE A 387 -1.35 -2.18 18.43
CA ILE A 387 -0.93 -3.42 17.76
C ILE A 387 0.51 -3.27 17.26
N PRO A 388 1.25 -4.37 17.10
CA PRO A 388 2.48 -4.33 16.32
C PRO A 388 2.16 -3.90 14.86
N PRO A 389 3.12 -3.29 14.15
CA PRO A 389 3.01 -3.13 12.71
C PRO A 389 2.72 -4.50 12.07
N PRO A 390 1.76 -4.59 11.14
CA PRO A 390 1.49 -5.84 10.43
C PRO A 390 2.70 -6.24 9.59
N GLY A 391 2.81 -7.54 9.29
CA GLY A 391 3.86 -8.04 8.39
C GLY A 391 3.80 -7.35 7.02
N ASP A 392 2.58 -7.16 6.51
CA ASP A 392 2.29 -6.40 5.29
C ASP A 392 1.46 -5.14 5.63
N PRO A 393 2.06 -3.93 5.59
CA PRO A 393 1.34 -2.69 5.92
C PRO A 393 0.41 -2.22 4.79
N PHE A 394 0.45 -2.88 3.64
CA PHE A 394 -0.25 -2.48 2.42
C PHE A 394 -1.58 -3.22 2.25
N ILE A 395 -2.56 -2.52 1.69
CA ILE A 395 -3.81 -3.11 1.20
C ILE A 395 -3.64 -3.33 -0.30
N PHE A 396 -3.77 -4.58 -0.75
CA PHE A 396 -3.68 -4.96 -2.17
C PHE A 396 -5.03 -5.32 -2.79
N GLN A 397 -6.02 -5.60 -1.96
CA GLN A 397 -7.33 -6.09 -2.38
C GLN A 397 -8.41 -5.45 -1.52
N TRP A 398 -9.61 -5.31 -2.07
CA TRP A 398 -10.80 -4.85 -1.37
C TRP A 398 -12.01 -5.59 -1.92
N ARG A 399 -13.07 -5.69 -1.11
CA ARG A 399 -14.33 -6.34 -1.46
C ARG A 399 -15.47 -5.33 -1.37
N GLU A 400 -16.50 -5.56 -2.16
CA GLU A 400 -17.71 -4.72 -2.14
C GLU A 400 -18.71 -5.15 -1.06
N ALA A 401 -18.54 -6.32 -0.45
CA ALA A 401 -19.44 -6.85 0.56
C ALA A 401 -18.69 -7.67 1.62
N GLU A 402 -19.34 -7.86 2.77
CA GLU A 402 -18.85 -8.77 3.81
C GLU A 402 -18.69 -10.21 3.26
N PRO A 403 -17.68 -10.98 3.70
CA PRO A 403 -16.63 -10.57 4.63
C PRO A 403 -15.57 -9.71 3.95
N TYR A 404 -15.29 -8.55 4.54
CA TYR A 404 -14.25 -7.62 4.12
C TYR A 404 -12.84 -8.17 4.39
N LEU A 405 -11.84 -7.60 3.73
CA LEU A 405 -10.44 -7.99 3.95
C LEU A 405 -9.86 -7.21 5.14
N TRP A 406 -9.05 -7.88 5.96
CA TRP A 406 -8.54 -7.32 7.23
C TRP A 406 -7.16 -6.67 7.12
#